data_AF-A0AAD4QR65-F1
#
_entry.id   AF-A0AAD4QR65-F1
#
_cell.length_a   1.000
_cell.length_b   1.000
_cell.length_c   1.000
_cell.angle_alpha   90.00
_cell.angle_beta   90.00
_cell.angle_gamma   90.00
#
_symmetry.space_group_name_H-M   'P 1'
#
loop_
_entity.id
_entity.type
_entity.pdbx_description
1 polymer ?
#
loop_
_entity_poly.entity_id
_entity_poly.type
_entity_poly.pdbx_seq_one_letter_code
_entity_poly.pdbx_strand_id
1 'polypeptide(L)'
;MAAGVPKEVPAWGLNQVCGSGLRAVALAAQAVQTGDATIVVAGGQESMSLAAHAQSLRAGAKMGDVGLIDTMIKDGLTDVFNGYHMGITAENLAEQYQVTRGEQDEFAVRSQNLAEAARSEGRFKDEIAPVTIKGRKGDTVVDQDEYIRAGATLDSVAGLRPAFKKDGTVTAGNASGLNDGAAALVVMSREEADKRGATVLATIKSWATAGVDPSIMGIGPVPASKKALEKAGWTVADLDLIEANEAFAAQALSVGKELGFDPNKVNVNGGAIAIGHPIGASGAPTEMLG
;
A
#
# COMPACT_ATOMS: atom_id res chain seq x y z
N MET A 1 -17.87 -17.52 11.64
CA MET A 1 -16.87 -16.46 11.91
C MET A 1 -15.50 -17.11 11.81
N ALA A 2 -14.79 -16.95 10.69
CA ALA A 2 -13.57 -17.73 10.39
C ALA A 2 -12.37 -17.36 11.29
N ALA A 3 -12.27 -16.10 11.71
CA ALA A 3 -11.20 -15.59 12.58
C ALA A 3 -11.45 -15.80 14.09
N GLY A 4 -12.52 -16.51 14.49
CA GLY A 4 -12.83 -16.77 15.90
C GLY A 4 -13.30 -15.56 16.73
N VAL A 5 -13.47 -14.38 16.12
CA VAL A 5 -14.01 -13.18 16.79
C VAL A 5 -15.48 -13.44 17.23
N PRO A 6 -15.90 -13.07 18.45
CA PRO A 6 -17.28 -13.23 18.92
C PRO A 6 -18.30 -12.46 18.08
N LYS A 7 -19.54 -12.95 18.01
CA LYS A 7 -20.61 -12.36 17.16
C LYS A 7 -21.10 -11.00 17.67
N GLU A 8 -20.85 -10.72 18.94
CA GLU A 8 -21.18 -9.49 19.63
C GLU A 8 -20.22 -8.35 19.28
N VAL A 9 -19.05 -8.66 18.70
CA VAL A 9 -18.06 -7.64 18.30
C VAL A 9 -18.52 -6.97 17.00
N PRO A 10 -18.71 -5.64 16.98
CA PRO A 10 -19.12 -4.92 15.78
C PRO A 10 -17.99 -4.90 14.74
N ALA A 11 -18.36 -4.92 13.46
CA ALA A 11 -17.44 -4.77 12.35
C ALA A 11 -18.05 -3.90 11.26
N TRP A 12 -17.21 -3.14 10.55
CA TRP A 12 -17.60 -2.31 9.42
C TRP A 12 -16.41 -2.17 8.47
N GLY A 13 -16.71 -1.94 7.19
CA GLY A 13 -15.70 -1.73 6.15
C GLY A 13 -15.52 -0.23 5.87
N LEU A 14 -14.33 0.14 5.43
CA LEU A 14 -14.01 1.50 5.01
C LEU A 14 -13.28 1.46 3.68
N ASN A 15 -13.55 2.46 2.84
CA ASN A 15 -12.87 2.61 1.57
C ASN A 15 -12.27 4.02 1.49
N GLN A 16 -10.95 4.08 1.50
CA GLN A 16 -10.14 5.25 1.18
C GLN A 16 -9.07 4.86 0.15
N VAL A 17 -9.44 3.99 -0.81
CA VAL A 17 -8.57 3.40 -1.84
C VAL A 17 -7.27 2.88 -1.20
N CYS A 18 -6.09 3.25 -1.69
CA CYS A 18 -4.78 2.81 -1.17
C CYS A 18 -4.57 3.15 0.31
N GLY A 19 -5.27 4.18 0.82
CA GLY A 19 -5.18 4.62 2.22
C GLY A 19 -6.06 3.83 3.19
N SER A 20 -6.84 2.84 2.73
CA SER A 20 -7.85 2.16 3.55
C SER A 20 -7.25 1.48 4.78
N GLY A 21 -6.27 0.60 4.60
CA GLY A 21 -5.63 -0.12 5.70
C GLY A 21 -5.01 0.82 6.75
N LEU A 22 -4.29 1.86 6.31
CA LEU A 22 -3.67 2.83 7.24
C LEU A 22 -4.72 3.66 7.96
N ARG A 23 -5.80 4.05 7.26
CA ARG A 23 -6.89 4.82 7.85
C ARG A 23 -7.64 4.01 8.89
N ALA A 24 -7.78 2.69 8.70
CA ALA A 24 -8.37 1.79 9.70
C ALA A 24 -7.60 1.85 11.01
N VAL A 25 -6.26 1.79 10.95
CA VAL A 25 -5.38 1.88 12.13
C VAL A 25 -5.52 3.24 12.82
N ALA A 26 -5.58 4.33 12.05
CA ALA A 26 -5.81 5.67 12.60
C ALA A 26 -7.19 5.82 13.26
N LEU A 27 -8.24 5.17 12.73
CA LEU A 27 -9.57 5.14 13.34
C LEU A 27 -9.60 4.28 14.61
N ALA A 28 -8.87 3.17 14.64
CA ALA A 28 -8.68 2.37 15.85
C ALA A 28 -7.97 3.18 16.95
N ALA A 29 -6.89 3.88 16.60
CA ALA A 29 -6.20 4.78 17.52
C ALA A 29 -7.14 5.88 18.06
N GLN A 30 -7.98 6.45 17.18
CA GLN A 30 -8.96 7.46 17.56
C GLN A 30 -10.00 6.90 18.56
N ALA A 31 -10.58 5.72 18.29
CA ALA A 31 -11.56 5.08 19.17
C ALA A 31 -10.96 4.72 20.55
N VAL A 32 -9.69 4.27 20.56
CA VAL A 32 -8.94 4.03 21.80
C VAL A 32 -8.70 5.33 22.57
N GLN A 33 -8.34 6.39 21.86
CA GLN A 33 -8.07 7.70 22.46
C GLN A 33 -9.32 8.37 23.03
N THR A 34 -10.49 8.20 22.40
CA THR A 34 -11.77 8.75 22.88
C THR A 34 -12.43 7.90 23.96
N GLY A 35 -11.93 6.68 24.21
CA GLY A 35 -12.49 5.75 25.19
C GLY A 35 -13.69 4.94 24.68
N ASP A 36 -14.01 5.03 23.39
CA ASP A 36 -15.09 4.26 22.76
C ASP A 36 -14.74 2.77 22.63
N ALA A 37 -13.44 2.45 22.61
CA ALA A 37 -12.92 1.08 22.65
C ALA A 37 -11.62 1.02 23.46
N THR A 38 -11.29 -0.15 24.01
CA THR A 38 -9.97 -0.40 24.63
C THR A 38 -9.10 -1.33 23.79
N ILE A 39 -9.69 -2.09 22.88
CA ILE A 39 -9.04 -3.02 21.95
C ILE A 39 -9.78 -2.97 20.62
N VAL A 40 -9.04 -2.82 19.52
CA VAL A 40 -9.58 -2.82 18.16
C VAL A 40 -8.65 -3.62 17.26
N VAL A 41 -9.21 -4.49 16.42
CA VAL A 41 -8.48 -5.10 15.29
C VAL A 41 -8.68 -4.18 14.09
N ALA A 42 -7.59 -3.73 13.47
CA ALA A 42 -7.64 -2.81 12.34
C ALA A 42 -6.58 -3.15 11.29
N GLY A 43 -6.89 -2.88 10.03
CA GLY A 43 -6.01 -3.18 8.92
C GLY A 43 -6.78 -3.13 7.61
N GLY A 44 -6.35 -3.93 6.64
CA GLY A 44 -6.97 -4.00 5.33
C GLY A 44 -6.79 -5.35 4.68
N GLN A 45 -7.63 -5.64 3.69
CA GLN A 45 -7.49 -6.79 2.81
C GLN A 45 -7.83 -6.35 1.39
N GLU A 46 -7.26 -7.03 0.41
CA GLU A 46 -7.64 -6.91 -0.98
C GLU A 46 -7.41 -8.25 -1.68
N SER A 47 -8.31 -8.61 -2.60
CA SER A 47 -7.98 -9.58 -3.63
C SER A 47 -8.33 -9.01 -4.99
N MET A 48 -7.33 -8.42 -5.63
CA MET A 48 -7.45 -7.85 -6.97
C MET A 48 -7.67 -8.94 -8.01
N SER A 49 -7.12 -10.14 -7.80
CA SER A 49 -7.34 -11.30 -8.68
C SER A 49 -8.80 -11.76 -8.72
N LEU A 50 -9.58 -11.47 -7.68
CA LEU A 50 -10.99 -11.84 -7.58
C LEU A 50 -11.95 -10.70 -7.95
N ALA A 51 -11.44 -9.57 -8.45
CA ALA A 51 -12.28 -8.47 -8.90
C ALA A 51 -13.20 -8.91 -10.05
N ALA A 52 -14.46 -8.47 -10.00
CA ALA A 52 -15.46 -8.87 -10.96
C ALA A 52 -15.44 -7.98 -12.21
N HIS A 53 -16.03 -8.48 -13.27
CA HIS A 53 -16.54 -7.63 -14.35
C HIS A 53 -18.02 -7.35 -14.10
N ALA A 54 -18.45 -6.10 -14.26
CA ALA A 54 -19.80 -5.64 -13.93
C ALA A 54 -20.46 -4.86 -15.07
N GLN A 55 -21.80 -4.78 -15.03
CA GLN A 55 -22.57 -3.92 -15.92
C GLN A 55 -23.86 -3.45 -15.24
N SER A 56 -24.26 -2.21 -15.53
CA SER A 56 -25.54 -1.66 -15.09
C SER A 56 -26.69 -2.15 -15.96
N LEU A 57 -27.36 -3.24 -15.53
CA LEU A 57 -28.48 -3.85 -16.24
C LEU A 57 -29.83 -3.70 -15.53
N ARG A 58 -29.90 -2.94 -14.42
CA ARG A 58 -31.12 -2.85 -13.60
C ARG A 58 -32.34 -2.32 -14.37
N ALA A 59 -32.13 -1.41 -15.33
CA ALA A 59 -33.18 -0.87 -16.20
C ALA A 59 -33.40 -1.69 -17.50
N GLY A 60 -32.62 -2.76 -17.70
CA GLY A 60 -32.58 -3.55 -18.94
C GLY A 60 -31.75 -2.88 -20.05
N ALA A 61 -31.27 -3.70 -20.98
CA ALA A 61 -30.70 -3.25 -22.26
C ALA A 61 -31.72 -3.54 -23.37
N LYS A 62 -32.21 -2.49 -24.05
CA LYS A 62 -33.32 -2.63 -25.01
C LYS A 62 -32.94 -3.41 -26.28
N MET A 63 -31.78 -3.09 -26.87
CA MET A 63 -31.23 -3.71 -28.07
C MET A 63 -29.77 -3.26 -28.23
N GLY A 64 -28.90 -4.13 -28.78
CA GLY A 64 -27.49 -3.82 -29.05
C GLY A 64 -26.52 -4.42 -28.02
N ASP A 65 -25.22 -4.18 -28.25
CA ASP A 65 -24.15 -4.73 -27.43
C ASP A 65 -24.08 -4.10 -26.04
N VAL A 66 -23.61 -4.90 -25.08
CA VAL A 66 -23.43 -4.51 -23.69
C VAL A 66 -22.01 -4.87 -23.28
N GLY A 67 -21.19 -3.85 -23.00
CA GLY A 67 -19.83 -4.05 -22.49
C GLY A 67 -19.80 -4.53 -21.04
N LEU A 68 -18.73 -5.19 -20.63
CA LEU A 68 -18.46 -5.48 -19.23
C LEU A 68 -17.37 -4.54 -18.73
N ILE A 69 -17.59 -3.94 -17.56
CA ILE A 69 -16.68 -3.00 -16.91
C ILE A 69 -15.82 -3.80 -15.93
N ASP A 70 -14.49 -3.73 -16.10
CA ASP A 70 -13.55 -4.23 -15.10
C ASP A 70 -13.64 -3.36 -13.83
N THR A 71 -14.12 -3.94 -12.71
CA THR A 71 -14.30 -3.18 -11.47
C THR A 71 -12.98 -2.85 -10.78
N MET A 72 -11.92 -3.65 -10.95
CA MET A 72 -10.60 -3.34 -10.41
C MET A 72 -10.09 -2.04 -11.04
N ILE A 73 -10.20 -1.92 -12.36
CA ILE A 73 -9.78 -0.71 -13.07
C ILE A 73 -10.71 0.46 -12.71
N LYS A 74 -12.03 0.24 -12.76
CA LYS A 74 -13.02 1.32 -12.59
C LYS A 74 -13.05 1.89 -11.17
N ASP A 75 -13.00 1.02 -10.16
CA ASP A 75 -13.21 1.41 -8.76
C ASP A 75 -11.88 1.64 -8.01
N GLY A 76 -10.78 1.04 -8.47
CA GLY A 76 -9.47 1.14 -7.82
C GLY A 76 -8.42 1.98 -8.55
N LEU A 77 -8.43 1.99 -9.89
CA LEU A 77 -7.28 2.46 -10.68
C LEU A 77 -7.59 3.59 -11.68
N THR A 78 -8.82 4.05 -11.75
CA THR A 78 -9.23 5.15 -12.64
C THR A 78 -9.59 6.38 -11.82
N ASP A 79 -8.99 7.52 -12.16
CA ASP A 79 -9.36 8.78 -11.54
C ASP A 79 -10.77 9.17 -12.00
N VAL A 80 -11.69 9.30 -11.05
CA VAL A 80 -13.10 9.59 -11.36
C VAL A 80 -13.29 11.00 -11.94
N PHE A 81 -12.37 11.92 -11.67
CA PHE A 81 -12.50 13.32 -12.08
C PHE A 81 -11.92 13.57 -13.48
N ASN A 82 -10.74 13.02 -13.76
CA ASN A 82 -10.03 13.20 -15.02
C ASN A 82 -10.24 12.05 -16.02
N GLY A 83 -10.76 10.91 -15.58
CA GLY A 83 -11.14 9.79 -16.46
C GLY A 83 -9.96 8.98 -17.01
N TYR A 84 -8.78 9.04 -16.39
CA TYR A 84 -7.59 8.29 -16.80
C TYR A 84 -7.06 7.39 -15.69
N HIS A 85 -6.18 6.46 -16.07
CA HIS A 85 -5.53 5.53 -15.14
C HIS A 85 -4.61 6.24 -14.14
N MET A 86 -4.46 5.71 -12.91
CA MET A 86 -3.54 6.23 -11.88
C MET A 86 -2.10 6.40 -12.39
N GLY A 87 -1.67 5.55 -13.32
CA GLY A 87 -0.36 5.64 -13.96
C GLY A 87 -0.13 6.96 -14.72
N ILE A 88 -1.18 7.64 -15.19
CA ILE A 88 -1.07 8.98 -15.77
C ILE A 88 -0.78 10.03 -14.70
N THR A 89 -1.29 9.88 -13.48
CA THR A 89 -0.93 10.78 -12.36
C THR A 89 0.55 10.68 -11.99
N ALA A 90 1.12 9.48 -12.12
CA ALA A 90 2.54 9.26 -11.93
C ALA A 90 3.37 9.91 -13.04
N GLU A 91 2.90 9.85 -14.29
CA GLU A 91 3.52 10.57 -15.41
C GLU A 91 3.46 12.10 -15.22
N ASN A 92 2.34 12.63 -14.71
CA ASN A 92 2.21 14.06 -14.41
C ASN A 92 3.23 14.49 -13.34
N LEU A 93 3.42 13.67 -12.29
CA LEU A 93 4.44 13.92 -11.28
C LEU A 93 5.86 13.80 -11.84
N ALA A 94 6.13 12.81 -12.70
CA ALA A 94 7.42 12.66 -13.35
C ALA A 94 7.78 13.91 -14.17
N GLU A 95 6.82 14.45 -14.92
CA GLU A 95 6.99 15.70 -15.66
C GLU A 95 7.18 16.91 -14.73
N GLN A 96 6.31 17.08 -13.74
CA GLN A 96 6.35 18.25 -12.83
C GLN A 96 7.64 18.29 -12.00
N TYR A 97 8.10 17.14 -11.51
CA TYR A 97 9.29 17.00 -10.67
C TYR A 97 10.56 16.64 -11.44
N GLN A 98 10.47 16.57 -12.77
CA GLN A 98 11.59 16.22 -13.65
C GLN A 98 12.26 14.90 -13.23
N VAL A 99 11.44 13.91 -12.85
CA VAL A 99 11.91 12.56 -12.49
C VAL A 99 12.06 11.75 -13.76
N THR A 100 13.31 11.51 -14.14
CA THR A 100 13.67 10.83 -15.37
C THR A 100 13.34 9.34 -15.32
N ARG A 101 13.25 8.71 -16.50
CA ARG A 101 13.11 7.25 -16.62
C ARG A 101 14.26 6.50 -15.93
N GLY A 102 15.49 7.02 -16.03
CA GLY A 102 16.67 6.42 -15.40
C GLY A 102 16.55 6.39 -13.87
N GLU A 103 16.20 7.53 -13.25
CA GLU A 103 15.97 7.59 -11.80
C GLU A 103 14.86 6.62 -11.35
N GLN A 104 13.78 6.50 -12.13
CA GLN A 104 12.69 5.57 -11.81
C GLN A 104 13.13 4.10 -11.85
N ASP A 105 13.89 3.72 -12.87
CA ASP A 105 14.38 2.35 -13.03
C ASP A 105 15.44 2.01 -11.97
N GLU A 106 16.33 2.94 -11.63
CA GLU A 106 17.30 2.78 -10.53
C GLU A 106 16.60 2.58 -9.18
N PHE A 107 15.58 3.39 -8.89
CA PHE A 107 14.78 3.25 -7.68
C PHE A 107 14.08 1.87 -7.63
N ALA A 108 13.48 1.45 -8.74
CA ALA A 108 12.79 0.18 -8.84
C ALA A 108 13.71 -1.03 -8.66
N VAL A 109 14.89 -1.02 -9.29
CA VAL A 109 15.90 -2.08 -9.14
C VAL A 109 16.42 -2.12 -7.71
N ARG A 110 16.64 -0.96 -7.08
CA ARG A 110 17.00 -0.90 -5.66
C ARG A 110 15.93 -1.55 -4.78
N SER A 111 14.65 -1.23 -5.00
CA SER A 111 13.54 -1.82 -4.23
C SER A 111 13.50 -3.35 -4.36
N GLN A 112 13.65 -3.88 -5.59
CA GLN A 112 13.73 -5.33 -5.83
C GLN A 112 14.91 -5.99 -5.11
N ASN A 113 16.10 -5.39 -5.17
CA ASN A 113 17.30 -5.94 -4.55
C ASN A 113 17.24 -5.90 -3.01
N LEU A 114 16.64 -4.87 -2.43
CA LEU A 114 16.41 -4.80 -0.98
C LEU A 114 15.40 -5.87 -0.52
N ALA A 115 14.30 -6.06 -1.26
CA ALA A 115 13.31 -7.10 -0.96
C ALA A 115 13.89 -8.51 -1.12
N GLU A 116 14.71 -8.75 -2.15
CA GLU A 116 15.42 -10.01 -2.33
C GLU A 116 16.34 -10.30 -1.14
N ALA A 117 17.13 -9.31 -0.71
CA ALA A 117 18.00 -9.43 0.46
C ALA A 117 17.20 -9.72 1.73
N ALA A 118 16.15 -8.92 2.01
CA ALA A 118 15.29 -9.08 3.18
C ALA A 118 14.62 -10.46 3.25
N ARG A 119 14.12 -10.96 2.11
CA ARG A 119 13.57 -12.33 2.01
C ARG A 119 14.63 -13.38 2.29
N SER A 120 15.84 -13.23 1.73
CA SER A 120 16.93 -14.19 1.92
C SER A 120 17.46 -14.24 3.35
N GLU A 121 17.47 -13.09 4.04
CA GLU A 121 17.85 -12.92 5.44
C GLU A 121 16.72 -13.34 6.40
N GLY A 122 15.51 -13.53 5.88
CA GLY A 122 14.34 -13.95 6.66
C GLY A 122 13.69 -12.83 7.47
N ARG A 123 13.86 -11.56 7.08
CA ARG A 123 13.33 -10.40 7.79
C ARG A 123 11.80 -10.38 7.84
N PHE A 124 11.13 -10.91 6.80
CA PHE A 124 9.66 -11.01 6.74
C PHE A 124 9.05 -12.17 7.54
N LYS A 125 9.85 -13.07 8.11
CA LYS A 125 9.34 -14.30 8.73
C LYS A 125 8.43 -14.04 9.93
N ASP A 126 8.71 -12.98 10.68
CA ASP A 126 7.97 -12.67 11.92
C ASP A 126 6.65 -11.94 11.64
N GLU A 127 6.49 -11.34 10.46
CA GLU A 127 5.29 -10.59 10.05
C GLU A 127 4.35 -11.37 9.12
N ILE A 128 4.86 -12.36 8.37
CA ILE A 128 4.04 -13.16 7.45
C ILE A 128 3.35 -14.30 8.20
N ALA A 129 2.01 -14.27 8.24
CA ALA A 129 1.18 -15.39 8.64
C ALA A 129 0.90 -16.32 7.42
N PRO A 130 1.32 -17.59 7.44
CA PRO A 130 1.10 -18.50 6.31
C PRO A 130 -0.38 -18.72 5.97
N VAL A 131 -0.70 -18.69 4.68
CA VAL A 131 -2.04 -19.00 4.16
C VAL A 131 -2.05 -20.42 3.60
N THR A 132 -2.90 -21.28 4.16
CA THR A 132 -3.07 -22.66 3.67
C THR A 132 -4.28 -22.76 2.74
N ILE A 133 -4.03 -22.99 1.46
CA ILE A 133 -5.05 -23.21 0.43
C ILE A 133 -5.37 -24.71 0.38
N LYS A 134 -6.60 -25.06 0.79
CA LYS A 134 -7.08 -26.44 0.77
C LYS A 134 -7.33 -26.90 -0.66
N GLY A 135 -6.62 -27.92 -1.12
CA GLY A 135 -6.73 -28.48 -2.46
C GLY A 135 -7.20 -29.93 -2.47
N ARG A 136 -7.79 -30.38 -3.58
CA ARG A 136 -8.23 -31.79 -3.73
C ARG A 136 -7.08 -32.79 -3.72
N LYS A 137 -5.87 -32.36 -4.10
CA LYS A 137 -4.66 -33.20 -4.19
C LYS A 137 -3.68 -32.98 -3.03
N GLY A 138 -4.10 -32.24 -2.00
CA GLY A 138 -3.24 -31.76 -0.92
C GLY A 138 -3.37 -30.26 -0.74
N ASP A 139 -2.81 -29.78 0.35
CA ASP A 139 -2.82 -28.36 0.72
C ASP A 139 -1.58 -27.66 0.16
N THR A 140 -1.75 -26.43 -0.29
CA THR A 140 -0.65 -25.53 -0.66
C THR A 140 -0.50 -24.48 0.43
N VAL A 141 0.71 -24.31 0.96
CA VAL A 141 1.01 -23.23 1.91
C VAL A 141 1.69 -22.10 1.16
N VAL A 142 1.18 -20.88 1.34
CA VAL A 142 1.75 -19.63 0.82
C VAL A 142 2.27 -18.86 2.03
N ASP A 143 3.59 -18.70 2.13
CA ASP A 143 4.29 -18.09 3.27
C ASP A 143 5.42 -17.13 2.85
N GLN A 144 5.46 -16.75 1.57
CA GLN A 144 6.47 -15.85 1.01
C GLN A 144 5.85 -14.93 -0.03
N ASP A 145 6.37 -13.70 -0.11
CA ASP A 145 6.02 -12.77 -1.17
C ASP A 145 6.51 -13.27 -2.53
N GLU A 146 5.57 -13.41 -3.47
CA GLU A 146 5.81 -13.97 -4.80
C GLU A 146 6.22 -12.92 -5.84
N TYR A 147 5.99 -11.64 -5.58
CA TYR A 147 6.18 -10.56 -6.57
C TYR A 147 7.65 -10.11 -6.71
N ILE A 148 8.52 -10.50 -5.79
CA ILE A 148 9.95 -10.16 -5.76
C ILE A 148 10.68 -10.85 -6.92
N ARG A 149 11.29 -10.06 -7.79
CA ARG A 149 12.06 -10.51 -8.97
C ARG A 149 13.54 -10.60 -8.62
N ALA A 150 13.99 -11.80 -8.30
CA ALA A 150 15.39 -12.08 -7.95
C ALA A 150 16.37 -11.67 -9.07
N GLY A 151 17.48 -11.04 -8.72
CA GLY A 151 18.53 -10.63 -9.65
C GLY A 151 18.13 -9.48 -10.58
N ALA A 152 17.26 -8.57 -10.12
CA ALA A 152 16.87 -7.40 -10.90
C ALA A 152 18.08 -6.52 -11.24
N THR A 153 18.21 -6.14 -12.50
CA THR A 153 19.28 -5.26 -13.00
C THR A 153 18.71 -4.12 -13.85
N LEU A 154 19.45 -3.02 -13.98
CA LEU A 154 19.05 -1.91 -14.86
C LEU A 154 18.85 -2.39 -16.31
N ASP A 155 19.73 -3.25 -16.81
CA ASP A 155 19.60 -3.83 -18.14
C ASP A 155 18.31 -4.61 -18.32
N SER A 156 17.86 -5.33 -17.28
CA SER A 156 16.62 -6.11 -17.32
C SER A 156 15.35 -5.26 -17.41
N VAL A 157 15.39 -4.00 -16.94
CA VAL A 157 14.24 -3.09 -16.96
C VAL A 157 14.32 -2.03 -18.06
N ALA A 158 15.51 -1.70 -18.56
CA ALA A 158 15.72 -0.66 -19.57
C ALA A 158 14.88 -0.86 -20.85
N GLY A 159 14.70 -2.12 -21.27
CA GLY A 159 13.93 -2.48 -22.47
C GLY A 159 12.40 -2.42 -22.32
N LEU A 160 11.88 -2.18 -21.10
CA LEU A 160 10.44 -2.16 -20.86
C LEU A 160 9.78 -0.93 -21.52
N ARG A 161 8.66 -1.21 -22.19
CA ARG A 161 7.85 -0.18 -22.85
C ARG A 161 7.05 0.62 -21.84
N PRO A 162 6.80 1.92 -22.09
CA PRO A 162 5.87 2.71 -21.30
C PRO A 162 4.49 2.06 -21.20
N ALA A 163 3.91 2.05 -20.00
CA ALA A 163 2.65 1.35 -19.72
C ALA A 163 1.40 2.20 -19.97
N PHE A 164 1.50 3.54 -19.82
CA PHE A 164 0.32 4.42 -19.76
C PHE A 164 0.26 5.49 -20.86
N LYS A 165 1.41 5.96 -21.36
CA LYS A 165 1.49 6.91 -22.48
C LYS A 165 2.64 6.53 -23.42
N LYS A 166 2.51 6.80 -24.72
CA LYS A 166 3.44 6.32 -25.77
C LYS A 166 4.90 6.70 -25.50
N ASP A 167 5.15 7.95 -25.14
CA ASP A 167 6.49 8.49 -24.84
C ASP A 167 6.66 8.66 -23.32
N GLY A 168 6.15 7.67 -22.57
CA GLY A 168 6.12 7.71 -21.12
C GLY A 168 7.38 7.23 -20.43
N THR A 169 7.42 7.50 -19.13
CA THR A 169 8.52 7.10 -18.24
C THR A 169 8.12 5.95 -17.33
N VAL A 170 6.82 5.78 -17.07
CA VAL A 170 6.31 4.73 -16.19
C VAL A 170 6.13 3.43 -16.96
N THR A 171 6.68 2.33 -16.41
CA THR A 171 6.67 0.98 -16.98
C THR A 171 6.23 -0.05 -15.94
N ALA A 172 5.98 -1.28 -16.38
CA ALA A 172 5.74 -2.41 -15.46
C ALA A 172 6.96 -2.83 -14.62
N GLY A 173 8.12 -2.20 -14.84
CA GLY A 173 9.33 -2.41 -14.05
C GLY A 173 9.47 -1.41 -12.91
N ASN A 174 8.92 -0.20 -13.06
CA ASN A 174 9.02 0.89 -12.09
C ASN A 174 7.66 1.34 -11.51
N ALA A 175 6.64 0.50 -11.69
CA ALA A 175 5.33 0.57 -11.06
C ALA A 175 5.09 -0.70 -10.24
N SER A 176 4.33 -0.56 -9.16
CA SER A 176 3.84 -1.71 -8.39
C SER A 176 2.86 -2.57 -9.21
N GLY A 177 2.65 -3.80 -8.73
CA GLY A 177 1.75 -4.77 -9.34
C GLY A 177 0.29 -4.64 -8.93
N LEU A 178 -0.51 -5.56 -9.46
CA LEU A 178 -1.84 -5.87 -8.96
C LEU A 178 -1.68 -7.12 -8.08
N ASN A 179 -2.03 -7.02 -6.80
CA ASN A 179 -1.65 -8.03 -5.82
C ASN A 179 -2.82 -8.36 -4.89
N ASP A 180 -2.75 -9.55 -4.30
CA ASP A 180 -3.66 -10.01 -3.26
C ASP A 180 -2.93 -9.99 -1.91
N GLY A 181 -3.62 -9.61 -0.84
CA GLY A 181 -3.02 -9.59 0.48
C GLY A 181 -3.94 -9.05 1.57
N ALA A 182 -3.60 -9.34 2.82
CA ALA A 182 -4.25 -8.78 3.98
C ALA A 182 -3.23 -8.53 5.08
N ALA A 183 -3.38 -7.42 5.79
CA ALA A 183 -2.56 -7.06 6.93
C ALA A 183 -3.46 -6.52 8.04
N ALA A 184 -3.19 -6.91 9.29
CA ALA A 184 -4.00 -6.54 10.43
C ALA A 184 -3.15 -6.35 11.69
N LEU A 185 -3.56 -5.40 12.51
CA LEU A 185 -2.95 -5.01 13.76
C LEU A 185 -3.97 -5.07 14.89
N VAL A 186 -3.48 -5.31 16.11
CA VAL A 186 -4.27 -5.14 17.32
C VAL A 186 -3.84 -3.83 17.98
N VAL A 187 -4.74 -2.86 18.02
CA VAL A 187 -4.53 -1.57 18.67
C VAL A 187 -5.22 -1.60 20.03
N MET A 188 -4.48 -1.26 21.09
CA MET A 188 -4.98 -1.25 22.46
C MET A 188 -4.64 0.07 23.16
N SER A 189 -5.40 0.41 24.21
CA SER A 189 -4.91 1.38 25.19
C SER A 189 -3.69 0.81 25.93
N ARG A 190 -2.78 1.68 26.40
CA ARG A 190 -1.62 1.27 27.20
C ARG A 190 -2.06 0.48 28.44
N GLU A 191 -3.06 0.98 29.15
CA GLU A 191 -3.61 0.35 30.36
C GLU A 191 -4.12 -1.07 30.09
N GLU A 192 -4.84 -1.28 28.98
CA GLU A 192 -5.38 -2.60 28.65
C GLU A 192 -4.28 -3.57 28.20
N ALA A 193 -3.26 -3.08 27.49
CA ALA A 193 -2.08 -3.88 27.14
C ALA A 193 -1.32 -4.33 28.41
N ASP A 194 -1.08 -3.41 29.36
CA ASP A 194 -0.38 -3.68 30.61
C ASP A 194 -1.16 -4.68 31.49
N LYS A 195 -2.49 -4.50 31.60
CA LYS A 195 -3.38 -5.40 32.34
C LYS A 195 -3.34 -6.84 31.82
N ARG A 196 -3.10 -7.01 30.52
CA ARG A 196 -3.02 -8.32 29.85
C ARG A 196 -1.60 -8.89 29.80
N GLY A 197 -0.59 -8.10 30.19
CA GLY A 197 0.81 -8.46 29.97
C GLY A 197 1.17 -8.60 28.48
N ALA A 198 0.49 -7.86 27.61
CA ALA A 198 0.74 -7.91 26.17
C ALA A 198 2.02 -7.13 25.82
N THR A 199 2.90 -7.72 25.02
CA THR A 199 4.08 -7.03 24.50
C THR A 199 3.66 -5.93 23.53
N VAL A 200 4.17 -4.73 23.77
CA VAL A 200 3.85 -3.55 22.95
C VAL A 200 4.95 -3.38 21.91
N LEU A 201 4.60 -3.56 20.64
CA LEU A 201 5.55 -3.44 19.53
C LEU A 201 5.85 -1.98 19.16
N ALA A 202 4.83 -1.12 19.16
CA ALA A 202 4.98 0.30 18.83
C ALA A 202 3.91 1.16 19.54
N THR A 203 4.10 2.48 19.50
CA THR A 203 3.12 3.46 19.97
C THR A 203 2.76 4.42 18.85
N ILE A 204 1.47 4.61 18.60
CA ILE A 204 0.98 5.56 17.59
C ILE A 204 1.08 6.97 18.16
N LYS A 205 2.12 7.72 17.76
CA LYS A 205 2.36 9.09 18.25
C LYS A 205 1.40 10.10 17.65
N SER A 206 1.12 10.01 16.35
CA SER A 206 0.21 10.89 15.63
C SER A 206 -0.22 10.25 14.31
N TRP A 207 -1.21 10.88 13.66
CA TRP A 207 -1.65 10.55 12.31
C TRP A 207 -2.30 11.78 11.66
N ALA A 208 -2.35 11.78 10.33
CA ALA A 208 -3.04 12.81 9.57
C ALA A 208 -3.52 12.29 8.20
N THR A 209 -4.49 12.99 7.64
CA THR A 209 -4.97 12.82 6.27
C THR A 209 -5.02 14.19 5.63
N ALA A 210 -4.67 14.26 4.34
CA ALA A 210 -4.70 15.46 3.54
C ALA A 210 -5.23 15.15 2.14
N GLY A 211 -5.89 16.13 1.53
CA GLY A 211 -6.30 16.08 0.12
C GLY A 211 -5.32 16.87 -0.74
N VAL A 212 -5.18 16.47 -1.99
CA VAL A 212 -4.39 17.13 -3.03
C VAL A 212 -5.17 17.11 -4.34
N ASP A 213 -4.64 17.76 -5.38
CA ASP A 213 -5.20 17.67 -6.72
C ASP A 213 -5.19 16.21 -7.22
N PRO A 214 -6.34 15.65 -7.68
CA PRO A 214 -6.41 14.27 -8.17
C PRO A 214 -5.43 13.95 -9.32
N SER A 215 -5.07 14.95 -10.14
CA SER A 215 -4.15 14.76 -11.26
C SER A 215 -2.71 14.44 -10.84
N ILE A 216 -2.36 14.74 -9.60
CA ILE A 216 -1.06 14.47 -8.98
C ILE A 216 -1.24 13.78 -7.63
N MET A 217 -2.27 12.93 -7.49
CA MET A 217 -2.66 12.30 -6.22
C MET A 217 -1.48 11.67 -5.45
N GLY A 218 -0.47 11.18 -6.17
CA GLY A 218 0.73 10.56 -5.60
C GLY A 218 1.55 11.48 -4.67
N ILE A 219 1.34 12.79 -4.70
CA ILE A 219 1.99 13.75 -3.78
C ILE A 219 1.27 13.85 -2.43
N GLY A 220 0.09 13.24 -2.28
CA GLY A 220 -0.71 13.23 -1.05
C GLY A 220 0.06 12.90 0.24
N PRO A 221 1.07 12.01 0.24
CA PRO A 221 1.91 11.77 1.42
C PRO A 221 2.64 13.01 1.93
N VAL A 222 2.99 13.99 1.09
CA VAL A 222 3.74 15.18 1.52
C VAL A 222 2.97 16.01 2.56
N PRO A 223 1.75 16.53 2.27
CA PRO A 223 0.98 17.27 3.27
C PRO A 223 0.50 16.39 4.43
N ALA A 224 0.22 15.10 4.19
CA ALA A 224 -0.18 14.18 5.25
C ALA A 224 0.95 13.96 6.27
N SER A 225 2.17 13.65 5.81
CA SER A 225 3.34 13.45 6.65
C SER A 225 3.74 14.72 7.39
N LYS A 226 3.76 15.89 6.71
CA LYS A 226 4.05 17.18 7.37
C LYS A 226 3.09 17.43 8.54
N LYS A 227 1.80 17.20 8.35
CA LYS A 227 0.77 17.39 9.39
C LYS A 227 0.87 16.35 10.51
N ALA A 228 1.23 15.10 10.21
CA ALA A 228 1.45 14.07 11.21
C ALA A 228 2.68 14.39 12.08
N LEU A 229 3.80 14.77 11.44
CA LEU A 229 5.04 15.16 12.11
C LEU A 229 4.84 16.39 13.02
N GLU A 230 4.14 17.42 12.53
CA GLU A 230 3.77 18.59 13.32
C GLU A 230 2.99 18.20 14.59
N LYS A 231 1.96 17.34 14.46
CA LYS A 231 1.21 16.83 15.61
C LYS A 231 2.06 16.00 16.57
N ALA A 232 3.06 15.29 16.07
CA ALA A 232 3.99 14.52 16.89
C ALA A 232 5.02 15.39 17.61
N GLY A 233 5.24 16.62 17.13
CA GLY A 233 6.37 17.45 17.54
C GLY A 233 7.70 16.95 16.98
N TRP A 234 7.68 16.34 15.80
CA TRP A 234 8.85 15.76 15.13
C TRP A 234 9.15 16.47 13.81
N THR A 235 10.37 16.28 13.34
CA THR A 235 10.85 16.64 12.01
C THR A 235 11.20 15.37 11.23
N VAL A 236 11.44 15.50 9.92
CA VAL A 236 11.90 14.37 9.10
C VAL A 236 13.24 13.81 9.59
N ALA A 237 14.10 14.66 10.15
CA ALA A 237 15.40 14.26 10.68
C ALA A 237 15.31 13.37 11.93
N ASP A 238 14.19 13.44 12.67
CA ASP A 238 13.94 12.64 13.86
C ASP A 238 13.46 11.21 13.52
N LEU A 239 13.22 10.92 12.24
CA LEU A 239 12.78 9.60 11.79
C LEU A 239 13.97 8.67 11.61
N ASP A 240 13.93 7.51 12.25
CA ASP A 240 14.94 6.45 12.10
C ASP A 240 14.70 5.58 10.87
N LEU A 241 13.42 5.29 10.59
CA LEU A 241 12.97 4.48 9.46
C LEU A 241 11.69 5.07 8.89
N ILE A 242 11.50 4.91 7.59
CA ILE A 242 10.41 5.49 6.81
C ILE A 242 9.87 4.43 5.85
N GLU A 243 8.63 4.03 6.07
CA GLU A 243 7.87 3.28 5.07
C GLU A 243 7.04 4.25 4.22
N ALA A 244 7.41 4.37 2.95
CA ALA A 244 6.77 5.23 1.96
C ALA A 244 6.35 4.38 0.75
N ASN A 245 5.05 4.06 0.68
CA ASN A 245 4.50 3.17 -0.34
C ASN A 245 4.92 3.54 -1.78
N GLU A 246 5.33 2.55 -2.55
CA GLU A 246 5.88 2.72 -3.90
C GLU A 246 4.85 2.34 -4.97
N ALA A 247 3.70 3.01 -5.02
CA ALA A 247 2.71 2.74 -6.07
C ALA A 247 3.36 2.89 -7.47
N PHE A 248 4.18 3.93 -7.64
CA PHE A 248 5.04 4.21 -8.78
C PHE A 248 6.36 4.85 -8.31
N ALA A 249 7.47 4.50 -8.95
CA ALA A 249 8.78 5.10 -8.65
C ALA A 249 8.76 6.63 -8.80
N ALA A 250 8.10 7.16 -9.84
CA ALA A 250 7.94 8.59 -10.06
C ALA A 250 7.34 9.30 -8.84
N GLN A 251 6.25 8.76 -8.30
CA GLN A 251 5.58 9.32 -7.12
C GLN A 251 6.44 9.21 -5.87
N ALA A 252 7.08 8.05 -5.63
CA ALA A 252 7.93 7.85 -4.46
C ALA A 252 9.11 8.83 -4.45
N LEU A 253 9.75 9.02 -5.60
CA LEU A 253 10.85 9.98 -5.79
C LEU A 253 10.38 11.43 -5.63
N SER A 254 9.22 11.81 -6.17
CA SER A 254 8.65 13.16 -5.97
C SER A 254 8.39 13.46 -4.49
N VAL A 255 7.80 12.51 -3.76
CA VAL A 255 7.56 12.63 -2.31
C VAL A 255 8.88 12.73 -1.54
N GLY A 256 9.85 11.88 -1.86
CA GLY A 256 11.17 11.88 -1.23
C GLY A 256 11.92 13.20 -1.44
N LYS A 257 11.84 13.79 -2.65
CA LYS A 257 12.40 15.11 -2.97
C LYS A 257 11.75 16.22 -2.14
N GLU A 258 10.43 16.21 -1.98
CA GLU A 258 9.69 17.25 -1.23
C GLU A 258 9.81 17.17 0.29
N LEU A 259 9.99 15.97 0.84
CA LEU A 259 10.16 15.75 2.27
C LEU A 259 11.63 15.75 2.69
N GLY A 260 12.57 15.65 1.74
CA GLY A 260 14.00 15.58 2.03
C GLY A 260 14.36 14.28 2.75
N PHE A 261 13.80 13.15 2.29
CA PHE A 261 14.07 11.85 2.89
C PHE A 261 15.53 11.42 2.69
N ASP A 262 16.10 10.78 3.72
CA ASP A 262 17.33 10.02 3.59
C ASP A 262 17.01 8.67 2.93
N PRO A 263 17.51 8.39 1.71
CA PRO A 263 17.20 7.14 1.01
C PRO A 263 17.65 5.90 1.78
N ASN A 264 18.61 6.01 2.70
CA ASN A 264 19.07 4.88 3.51
C ASN A 264 18.07 4.50 4.63
N LYS A 265 17.11 5.37 4.93
CA LYS A 265 16.07 5.13 5.94
C LYS A 265 14.73 4.75 5.32
N VAL A 266 14.58 4.88 4.00
CA VAL A 266 13.31 4.64 3.30
C VAL A 266 13.27 3.22 2.73
N ASN A 267 12.20 2.49 3.07
CA ASN A 267 11.86 1.15 2.56
C ASN A 267 13.07 0.22 2.60
N VAL A 268 13.64 0.02 3.79
CA VAL A 268 14.95 -0.64 3.97
C VAL A 268 14.92 -2.12 3.63
N ASN A 269 13.73 -2.71 3.55
CA ASN A 269 13.47 -4.08 3.12
C ASN A 269 12.84 -4.16 1.72
N GLY A 270 12.88 -3.06 0.95
CA GLY A 270 12.16 -2.93 -0.31
C GLY A 270 10.72 -2.48 -0.11
N GLY A 271 10.07 -2.03 -1.17
CA GLY A 271 8.70 -1.50 -1.12
C GLY A 271 7.80 -2.11 -2.18
N ALA A 272 6.63 -1.49 -2.39
CA ALA A 272 5.54 -2.04 -3.19
C ALA A 272 5.88 -2.33 -4.68
N ILE A 273 6.95 -1.75 -5.24
CA ILE A 273 7.44 -2.16 -6.57
C ILE A 273 7.92 -3.62 -6.55
N ALA A 274 8.47 -4.08 -5.42
CA ALA A 274 9.00 -5.41 -5.23
C ALA A 274 8.01 -6.36 -4.55
N ILE A 275 7.34 -5.92 -3.48
CA ILE A 275 6.44 -6.78 -2.68
C ILE A 275 4.98 -6.71 -3.11
N GLY A 276 4.63 -5.75 -3.99
CA GLY A 276 3.29 -5.60 -4.54
C GLY A 276 2.41 -4.57 -3.83
N HIS A 277 1.25 -4.27 -4.43
CA HIS A 277 0.32 -3.24 -3.95
C HIS A 277 -1.15 -3.72 -3.88
N PRO A 278 -1.51 -4.59 -2.91
CA PRO A 278 -2.91 -4.91 -2.63
C PRO A 278 -3.64 -3.68 -2.06
N ILE A 279 -4.34 -2.91 -2.92
CA ILE A 279 -4.86 -1.55 -2.66
C ILE A 279 -5.43 -1.37 -1.23
N GLY A 280 -6.44 -2.14 -0.86
CA GLY A 280 -7.08 -2.04 0.45
C GLY A 280 -6.19 -2.38 1.65
N ALA A 281 -5.15 -3.20 1.44
CA ALA A 281 -4.24 -3.69 2.48
C ALA A 281 -2.92 -2.91 2.59
N SER A 282 -2.40 -2.32 1.51
CA SER A 282 -1.04 -1.75 1.45
C SER A 282 -0.77 -0.62 2.43
N GLY A 283 -1.80 0.07 2.92
CA GLY A 283 -1.62 1.08 3.96
C GLY A 283 -1.48 0.51 5.37
N ALA A 284 -1.99 -0.71 5.62
CA ALA A 284 -1.81 -1.32 6.93
C ALA A 284 -0.33 -1.72 7.07
N PRO A 285 0.35 -1.35 8.18
CA PRO A 285 1.76 -1.64 8.37
C PRO A 285 2.03 -3.15 8.22
N THR A 286 2.90 -3.51 7.28
CA THR A 286 3.46 -4.86 7.18
C THR A 286 4.67 -5.00 8.09
N GLU A 287 5.45 -3.93 8.26
CA GLU A 287 6.63 -3.93 9.13
C GLU A 287 6.40 -3.12 10.43
N MET A 288 6.54 -3.78 11.58
CA MET A 288 6.86 -3.11 12.84
C MET A 288 8.30 -3.46 13.21
N LEU A 289 9.24 -2.67 12.69
CA LEU A 289 10.65 -2.84 13.02
C LEU A 289 10.86 -2.36 14.47
N GLY A 290 11.07 -3.32 15.37
CA GLY A 290 11.34 -3.11 16.80
C GLY A 290 12.77 -2.67 17.09
#